data_AF-A0A969VIU9-F1
#
_entry.id   AF-A0A969VIU9-F1
#
_cell.length_a   1.000
_cell.length_b   1.000
_cell.length_c   1.000
_cell.angle_alpha   90.00
_cell.angle_beta   90.00
_cell.angle_gamma   90.00
#
_symmetry.space_group_name_H-M   'P 1'
#
loop_
_entity.id
_entity.type
_entity.pdbx_description
1 polymer ?
#
loop_
_entity_poly.entity_id
_entity_poly.type
_entity_poly.pdbx_seq_one_letter_code
_entity_poly.pdbx_strand_id
1 'polypeptide(L)'
;MRTLILSLFLAIPAAADTTSVVTQHIRPGFAAFAAQAKALAEVENCDPAQLRPAFHATYDAWLAVAHMPLGPAEDEGRSLAILFWPDPKALGQKAQRTLLTGDPEALTPDNMAQQSVAARGLAGLERLLYPVEALPADPCPLIHATADDLARMAADLTRNGGLSVTFS
;
A
#
# COMPACT_ATOMS: atom_id res chain seq x y z
N MET A 1 21.15 11.98 62.28
CA MET A 1 20.13 10.94 61.98
C MET A 1 19.30 11.51 60.83
N ARG A 2 19.61 11.30 59.54
CA ARG A 2 19.70 10.05 58.74
C ARG A 2 18.31 9.44 58.49
N THR A 3 17.60 9.99 57.50
CA THR A 3 16.68 9.27 56.57
C THR A 3 16.12 10.24 55.53
N LEU A 4 16.95 10.61 54.56
CA LEU A 4 16.52 11.17 53.27
C LEU A 4 17.22 10.28 52.25
N ILE A 5 16.54 9.25 51.76
CA ILE A 5 16.80 8.46 50.55
C ILE A 5 15.76 7.33 50.60
N LEU A 6 14.75 7.38 49.73
CA LEU A 6 14.14 6.26 48.98
C LEU A 6 12.77 6.69 48.41
N SER A 7 12.76 7.73 47.57
CA SER A 7 11.72 7.87 46.54
C SER A 7 12.27 7.25 45.27
N LEU A 8 12.57 5.94 45.33
CA LEU A 8 12.96 5.18 44.15
C LEU A 8 11.69 5.03 43.30
N PHE A 9 11.68 5.77 42.19
CA PHE A 9 10.78 5.67 41.06
C PHE A 9 10.09 4.30 40.94
N LEU A 10 8.83 4.23 41.37
CA LEU A 10 7.85 3.30 40.80
C LEU A 10 7.53 3.80 39.39
N ALA A 11 8.47 3.63 38.47
CA ALA A 11 8.17 3.72 37.05
C ALA A 11 7.31 2.49 36.74
N ILE A 12 5.99 2.63 36.87
CA ILE A 12 5.05 1.63 36.35
C ILE A 12 5.38 1.54 34.85
N PRO A 13 5.70 0.35 34.31
CA PRO A 13 5.88 0.23 32.88
C PRO A 13 4.58 0.69 32.22
N ALA A 14 4.66 1.71 31.37
CA ALA A 14 3.54 2.09 30.53
C ALA A 14 3.29 0.92 29.57
N ALA A 15 2.33 0.05 29.92
CA ALA A 15 1.88 -0.99 29.02
C ALA A 15 1.10 -0.31 27.89
N ALA A 16 1.64 -0.33 26.67
CA ALA A 16 0.89 0.10 25.50
C ALA A 16 -0.27 -0.87 25.28
N ASP A 17 -1.49 -0.35 25.11
CA ASP A 17 -2.66 -1.16 24.74
C ASP A 17 -2.61 -1.53 23.25
N THR A 18 -1.73 -2.49 22.94
CA THR A 18 -1.52 -2.99 21.58
C THR A 18 -2.76 -3.68 21.02
N THR A 19 -3.61 -4.25 21.89
CA THR A 19 -4.85 -4.91 21.47
C THR A 19 -5.84 -3.90 20.90
N SER A 20 -6.01 -2.76 21.58
CA SER A 20 -6.87 -1.68 21.07
C SER A 20 -6.35 -1.12 19.74
N VAL A 21 -5.04 -0.85 19.62
CA VAL A 21 -4.45 -0.37 18.36
C VAL A 21 -4.69 -1.35 17.21
N VAL A 22 -4.48 -2.65 17.45
CA VAL A 22 -4.70 -3.67 16.41
C VAL A 22 -6.18 -3.76 16.01
N THR A 23 -7.09 -3.81 16.98
CA THR A 23 -8.50 -4.09 16.72
C THR A 23 -9.31 -2.88 16.29
N GLN A 24 -8.93 -1.68 16.73
CA GLN A 24 -9.68 -0.43 16.49
C GLN A 24 -9.03 0.47 15.44
N HIS A 25 -7.74 0.29 15.13
CA HIS A 25 -7.03 1.14 14.15
C HIS A 25 -6.48 0.35 12.96
N ILE A 26 -5.59 -0.62 13.21
CA ILE A 26 -4.89 -1.34 12.12
C ILE A 26 -5.85 -2.18 11.28
N ARG A 27 -6.64 -3.06 11.90
CA ARG A 27 -7.56 -3.95 11.16
C ARG A 27 -8.65 -3.16 10.41
N PRO A 28 -9.37 -2.20 11.03
CA PRO A 28 -10.36 -1.40 10.31
C PRO A 28 -9.73 -0.56 9.19
N GLY A 29 -8.54 -0.01 9.41
CA GLY A 29 -7.84 0.77 8.39
C GLY A 29 -7.40 -0.06 7.18
N PHE A 30 -6.88 -1.28 7.39
CA PHE A 30 -6.62 -2.21 6.29
C PHE A 30 -7.89 -2.62 5.56
N ALA A 31 -9.00 -2.85 6.28
CA ALA A 31 -10.30 -3.14 5.65
C ALA A 31 -10.81 -1.96 4.81
N ALA A 32 -10.66 -0.72 5.30
CA ALA A 32 -11.01 0.48 4.57
C ALA A 32 -10.16 0.63 3.30
N PHE A 33 -8.85 0.46 3.40
CA PHE A 33 -7.94 0.48 2.25
C PHE A 33 -8.29 -0.60 1.22
N ALA A 34 -8.56 -1.83 1.67
CA ALA A 34 -8.99 -2.92 0.78
C ALA A 34 -10.30 -2.61 0.05
N ALA A 35 -11.27 -1.99 0.73
CA ALA A 35 -12.52 -1.58 0.11
C ALA A 35 -12.31 -0.50 -0.96
N GLN A 36 -11.48 0.52 -0.69
CA GLN A 36 -11.19 1.58 -1.65
C GLN A 36 -10.39 1.07 -2.85
N ALA A 37 -9.37 0.24 -2.62
CA ALA A 37 -8.57 -0.35 -3.69
C ALA A 37 -9.43 -1.23 -4.61
N LYS A 38 -10.37 -2.00 -4.04
CA LYS A 38 -11.35 -2.75 -4.82
C LYS A 38 -12.25 -1.82 -5.65
N ALA A 39 -12.79 -0.77 -5.05
CA ALA A 39 -13.65 0.18 -5.77
C ALA A 39 -12.91 0.88 -6.92
N LEU A 40 -11.61 1.16 -6.74
CA LEU A 40 -10.74 1.69 -7.81
C LEU A 40 -10.57 0.70 -8.96
N ALA A 41 -10.34 -0.59 -8.66
CA ALA A 41 -10.19 -1.64 -9.67
C ALA A 41 -11.49 -1.88 -10.48
N GLU A 42 -12.66 -1.61 -9.90
CA GLU A 42 -13.96 -1.72 -10.57
C GLU A 42 -14.28 -0.56 -11.54
N VAL A 43 -13.45 0.49 -11.59
CA VAL A 43 -13.64 1.59 -12.55
C VAL A 43 -13.20 1.16 -13.94
N GLU A 44 -14.16 0.88 -14.84
CA GLU A 44 -13.90 0.44 -16.21
C GLU A 44 -13.31 1.53 -17.13
N ASN A 45 -13.56 2.81 -16.83
CA ASN A 45 -13.11 3.91 -17.67
C ASN A 45 -11.69 4.35 -17.32
N CYS A 46 -10.79 4.32 -18.30
CA CYS A 46 -9.40 4.74 -18.17
C CYS A 46 -9.14 6.26 -18.26
N ASP A 47 -10.19 7.09 -18.38
CA ASP A 47 -10.07 8.55 -18.27
C ASP A 47 -9.57 8.91 -16.87
N PRO A 48 -8.42 9.59 -16.74
CA PRO A 48 -7.91 10.04 -15.45
C PRO A 48 -8.94 10.82 -14.64
N ALA A 49 -9.83 11.61 -15.26
CA ALA A 49 -10.86 12.36 -14.54
C ALA A 49 -11.84 11.45 -13.78
N GLN A 50 -12.11 10.24 -14.29
CA GLN A 50 -13.00 9.26 -13.66
C GLN A 50 -12.28 8.42 -12.60
N LEU A 51 -11.00 8.12 -12.81
CA LEU A 51 -10.19 7.30 -11.90
C LEU A 51 -9.69 8.07 -10.67
N ARG A 52 -9.36 9.36 -10.82
CA ARG A 52 -8.73 10.17 -9.76
C ARG A 52 -9.51 10.21 -8.44
N PRO A 53 -10.86 10.33 -8.41
CA PRO A 53 -11.61 10.28 -7.15
C PRO A 53 -11.39 8.98 -6.38
N ALA A 54 -11.49 7.82 -7.05
CA ALA A 54 -11.27 6.52 -6.42
C ALA A 54 -9.79 6.31 -6.05
N PHE A 55 -8.87 6.81 -6.88
CA PHE A 55 -7.44 6.79 -6.58
C PHE A 55 -7.11 7.59 -5.32
N HIS A 56 -7.63 8.81 -5.16
CA HIS A 56 -7.43 9.63 -3.96
C HIS A 56 -7.99 8.95 -2.71
N ALA A 57 -9.22 8.42 -2.78
CA ALA A 57 -9.82 7.70 -1.66
C ALA A 57 -8.97 6.48 -1.25
N THR A 58 -8.40 5.76 -2.23
CA THR A 58 -7.50 4.63 -1.99
C THR A 58 -6.18 5.08 -1.36
N TYR A 59 -5.60 6.16 -1.87
CA TYR A 59 -4.35 6.73 -1.35
C TYR A 59 -4.52 7.23 0.10
N ASP A 60 -5.59 7.97 0.38
CA ASP A 60 -5.92 8.46 1.73
C ASP A 60 -6.12 7.30 2.71
N ALA A 61 -6.84 6.26 2.28
CA ALA A 61 -7.06 5.07 3.11
C ALA A 61 -5.75 4.34 3.42
N TRP A 62 -4.80 4.28 2.47
CA TRP A 62 -3.46 3.72 2.74
C TRP A 62 -2.67 4.59 3.72
N LEU A 63 -2.63 5.91 3.51
CA LEU A 63 -1.88 6.82 4.39
C LEU A 63 -2.35 6.75 5.86
N ALA A 64 -3.62 6.46 6.10
CA ALA A 64 -4.16 6.29 7.44
C ALA A 64 -3.50 5.12 8.22
N VAL A 65 -2.91 4.14 7.54
CA VAL A 65 -2.31 2.94 8.13
C VAL A 65 -0.86 2.68 7.74
N ALA A 66 -0.32 3.39 6.75
CA ALA A 66 1.04 3.20 6.23
C ALA A 66 2.16 3.37 7.28
N HIS A 67 1.87 4.05 8.39
CA HIS A 67 2.80 4.22 9.51
C HIS A 67 2.87 3.02 10.47
N MET A 68 2.01 2.00 10.27
CA MET A 68 2.00 0.76 11.04
C MET A 68 2.03 -0.48 10.12
N PRO A 69 3.07 -0.67 9.30
CA PRO A 69 3.21 -1.87 8.49
C PRO A 69 3.60 -3.04 9.40
N LEU A 70 2.61 -3.69 10.00
CA LEU A 70 2.79 -4.83 10.89
C LEU A 70 2.00 -6.03 10.37
N GLY A 71 2.54 -7.23 10.58
CA GLY A 71 1.83 -8.47 10.25
C GLY A 71 1.73 -8.67 8.73
N PRO A 72 0.54 -8.85 8.13
CA PRO A 72 0.42 -9.06 6.70
C PRO A 72 1.07 -7.95 5.86
N ALA A 73 1.19 -6.73 6.38
CA ALA A 73 1.81 -5.64 5.65
C ALA A 73 3.33 -5.85 5.39
N GLU A 74 3.99 -6.71 6.18
CA GLU A 74 5.42 -7.01 6.09
C GLU A 74 5.74 -8.17 5.13
N ASP A 75 4.77 -9.05 4.88
CA ASP A 75 4.96 -10.22 4.02
C ASP A 75 5.45 -9.80 2.63
N GLU A 76 6.55 -10.41 2.18
CA GLU A 76 7.06 -10.25 0.81
C GLU A 76 7.26 -8.78 0.37
N GLY A 77 7.49 -7.87 1.33
CA GLY A 77 7.63 -6.44 1.03
C GLY A 77 6.34 -5.75 0.56
N ARG A 78 5.16 -6.30 0.89
CA ARG A 78 3.85 -5.81 0.46
C ARG A 78 3.63 -4.32 0.68
N SER A 79 4.00 -3.77 1.84
CA SER A 79 3.89 -2.32 2.08
C SER A 79 4.72 -1.49 1.10
N LEU A 80 5.92 -1.96 0.76
CA LEU A 80 6.78 -1.31 -0.22
C LEU A 80 6.21 -1.43 -1.64
N ALA A 81 5.58 -2.55 -1.97
CA ALA A 81 4.90 -2.74 -3.26
C ALA A 81 3.62 -1.90 -3.38
N ILE A 82 2.89 -1.68 -2.28
CA ILE A 82 1.72 -0.77 -2.24
C ILE A 82 2.14 0.67 -2.49
N LEU A 83 3.21 1.14 -1.82
CA LEU A 83 3.72 2.50 -2.00
C LEU A 83 5.26 2.53 -2.00
N PHE A 84 5.84 2.43 -3.19
CA PHE A 84 7.27 2.62 -3.39
C PHE A 84 7.59 4.12 -3.49
N TRP A 85 8.08 4.72 -2.40
CA TRP A 85 8.51 6.11 -2.33
C TRP A 85 9.55 6.32 -1.22
N PRO A 86 10.59 7.17 -1.41
CA PRO A 86 10.93 7.94 -2.62
C PRO A 86 11.64 7.12 -3.71
N ASP A 87 11.53 7.56 -4.97
CA ASP A 87 12.22 6.96 -6.14
C ASP A 87 13.26 7.90 -6.77
N PRO A 88 14.41 8.14 -6.12
CA PRO A 88 15.41 9.10 -6.60
C PRO A 88 16.11 8.66 -7.89
N LYS A 89 16.00 7.39 -8.27
CA LYS A 89 16.65 6.82 -9.46
C LYS A 89 15.68 6.64 -10.64
N ALA A 90 14.44 7.08 -10.49
CA ALA A 90 13.36 6.93 -11.46
C ALA A 90 13.21 5.47 -11.94
N LEU A 91 13.34 4.50 -11.03
CA LEU A 91 13.18 3.08 -11.35
C LEU A 91 11.76 2.77 -11.79
N GLY A 92 10.77 3.40 -11.16
CA GLY A 92 9.35 3.21 -11.47
C GLY A 92 9.00 3.72 -12.86
N GLN A 93 9.45 4.93 -13.21
CA GLN A 93 9.25 5.49 -14.55
C GLN A 93 9.89 4.60 -15.63
N LYS A 94 11.13 4.14 -15.42
CA LYS A 94 11.83 3.26 -16.37
C LYS A 94 11.09 1.94 -16.57
N ALA A 95 10.67 1.30 -15.47
CA ALA A 95 9.96 0.03 -15.52
C ALA A 95 8.57 0.17 -16.15
N GLN A 96 7.81 1.23 -15.82
CA GLN A 96 6.51 1.47 -16.45
C GLN A 96 6.62 1.77 -17.93
N ARG A 97 7.66 2.50 -18.38
CA ARG A 97 7.88 2.69 -19.82
C ARG A 97 8.02 1.36 -20.55
N THR A 98 8.78 0.41 -19.99
CA THR A 98 8.91 -0.95 -20.55
C THR A 98 7.56 -1.66 -20.60
N LEU A 99 6.74 -1.57 -19.54
CA LEU A 99 5.42 -2.19 -19.50
C LEU A 99 4.43 -1.57 -20.50
N LEU A 100 4.43 -0.24 -20.63
CA LEU A 100 3.57 0.50 -21.56
C LEU A 100 3.88 0.17 -23.03
N THR A 101 5.15 -0.01 -23.37
CA THR A 101 5.57 -0.34 -24.75
C THR A 101 5.69 -1.84 -25.01
N GLY A 102 5.42 -2.66 -23.98
CA GLY A 102 5.47 -4.11 -24.06
C GLY A 102 4.19 -4.72 -24.63
N ASP A 103 4.06 -6.03 -24.47
CA ASP A 103 2.85 -6.77 -24.84
C ASP A 103 1.78 -6.61 -23.73
N PRO A 104 0.60 -6.01 -24.03
CA PRO A 104 -0.49 -5.90 -23.07
C PRO A 104 -1.00 -7.25 -22.56
N GLU A 105 -0.91 -8.32 -23.36
CA GLU A 105 -1.33 -9.67 -22.94
C GLU A 105 -0.43 -10.23 -21.84
N ALA A 106 0.79 -9.71 -21.69
CA ALA A 106 1.72 -10.09 -20.63
C ALA A 106 1.36 -9.45 -19.27
N LEU A 107 0.40 -8.52 -19.18
CA LEU A 107 -0.02 -7.85 -17.95
C LEU A 107 -0.98 -8.71 -17.10
N THR A 108 -0.72 -10.01 -17.02
CA THR A 108 -1.52 -10.95 -16.20
C THR A 108 -1.28 -10.73 -14.71
N PRO A 109 -2.19 -11.18 -13.83
CA PRO A 109 -2.02 -11.03 -12.38
C PRO A 109 -0.69 -11.60 -11.85
N ASP A 110 -0.30 -12.78 -12.32
CA ASP A 110 0.95 -13.43 -11.91
C ASP A 110 2.18 -12.64 -12.40
N ASN A 111 2.15 -12.15 -13.63
CA ASN A 111 3.25 -11.35 -14.18
C ASN A 111 3.36 -9.99 -13.50
N MET A 112 2.24 -9.34 -13.19
CA MET A 112 2.20 -8.09 -12.42
C MET A 112 2.81 -8.28 -11.04
N ALA A 113 2.50 -9.39 -10.36
CA ALA A 113 3.08 -9.73 -9.06
C ALA A 113 4.61 -9.89 -9.09
N GLN A 114 5.20 -10.18 -10.25
CA GLN A 114 6.66 -10.28 -10.46
C GLN A 114 7.30 -8.98 -10.99
N GLN A 115 6.52 -7.98 -11.38
CA GLN A 115 7.09 -6.71 -11.83
C GLN A 115 7.76 -5.98 -10.66
N SER A 116 8.72 -5.12 -11.03
CA SER A 116 9.38 -4.22 -10.08
C SER A 116 8.35 -3.52 -9.21
N VAL A 117 8.56 -3.56 -7.89
CA VAL A 117 7.71 -2.85 -6.91
C VAL A 117 7.63 -1.35 -7.21
N ALA A 118 8.68 -0.78 -7.83
CA ALA A 118 8.67 0.62 -8.26
C ALA A 118 7.69 0.89 -9.41
N ALA A 119 7.31 -0.10 -10.22
CA ALA A 119 6.37 0.06 -11.33
C ALA A 119 4.89 -0.02 -10.91
N ARG A 120 4.62 -0.58 -9.73
CA ARG A 120 3.31 -1.03 -9.26
C ARG A 120 2.73 -0.10 -8.19
N GLY A 121 1.56 -0.47 -7.68
CA GLY A 121 0.93 0.16 -6.53
C GLY A 121 0.53 1.62 -6.75
N LEU A 122 0.38 2.35 -5.66
CA LEU A 122 -0.10 3.73 -5.64
C LEU A 122 0.81 4.68 -6.41
N ALA A 123 2.14 4.58 -6.22
CA ALA A 123 3.09 5.40 -6.97
C ALA A 123 3.06 5.09 -8.47
N GLY A 124 2.82 3.83 -8.84
CA GLY A 124 2.62 3.41 -10.23
C GLY A 124 1.40 4.05 -10.86
N LEU A 125 0.25 3.92 -10.21
CA LEU A 125 -1.00 4.54 -10.65
C LEU A 125 -0.89 6.07 -10.73
N GLU A 126 -0.26 6.71 -9.75
CA GLU A 126 -0.04 8.17 -9.78
C GLU A 126 0.64 8.62 -11.08
N ARG A 127 1.72 7.95 -11.49
CA ARG A 127 2.43 8.28 -12.74
C ARG A 127 1.59 8.10 -14.00
N LEU A 128 0.64 7.16 -14.00
CA LEU A 128 -0.26 6.91 -15.13
C LEU A 128 -1.41 7.92 -15.17
N LEU A 129 -1.93 8.32 -13.99
CA LEU A 129 -3.06 9.26 -13.86
C LEU A 129 -2.63 10.73 -13.88
N TYR A 130 -1.37 11.00 -13.53
CA TYR A 130 -0.75 12.32 -13.49
C TYR A 130 0.59 12.30 -14.25
N PRO A 131 0.57 12.03 -15.56
CA PRO A 131 1.80 11.94 -16.34
C PRO A 131 2.46 13.33 -16.44
N VAL A 132 3.73 13.40 -16.04
CA VAL A 132 4.56 14.62 -16.21
C VAL A 132 4.96 14.85 -17.67
N GLU A 133 4.99 13.78 -18.46
CA GLU A 133 5.30 13.75 -19.89
C GLU A 133 4.25 12.88 -20.59
N ALA A 134 4.03 13.09 -21.90
CA ALA A 134 3.10 12.25 -22.65
C ALA A 134 3.49 10.75 -22.56
N LEU A 135 2.50 9.90 -22.29
CA LEU A 135 2.71 8.45 -22.21
C LEU A 135 2.97 7.88 -23.62
N PRO A 136 3.90 6.92 -23.77
CA PRO A 136 4.34 6.43 -25.08
C PRO A 136 3.34 5.50 -25.79
N ALA A 137 2.29 5.05 -25.08
CA ALA A 137 1.28 4.12 -25.57
C ALA A 137 -0.03 4.32 -24.78
N ASP A 138 -1.08 3.60 -25.17
CA ASP A 138 -2.33 3.54 -24.41
C ASP A 138 -2.07 2.98 -23.00
N PRO A 139 -2.31 3.77 -21.93
CA PRO A 139 -2.04 3.32 -20.57
C PRO A 139 -3.12 2.41 -20.00
N CYS A 140 -4.29 2.30 -20.65
CA CYS A 140 -5.46 1.66 -20.08
C CYS A 140 -5.22 0.21 -19.60
N PRO A 141 -4.55 -0.67 -20.37
CA PRO A 141 -4.24 -2.02 -19.90
C PRO A 141 -3.38 -2.04 -18.64
N LEU A 142 -2.39 -1.15 -18.55
CA LEU A 142 -1.48 -1.07 -17.41
C LEU A 142 -2.16 -0.45 -16.18
N ILE A 143 -3.07 0.51 -16.38
CA ILE A 143 -3.89 1.07 -15.30
C ILE A 143 -4.72 -0.03 -14.65
N HIS A 144 -5.47 -0.81 -15.44
CA HIS A 144 -6.28 -1.91 -14.91
C HIS A 144 -5.42 -2.96 -14.20
N ALA A 145 -4.35 -3.43 -14.85
CA ALA A 145 -3.47 -4.44 -14.27
C ALA A 145 -2.83 -3.95 -12.95
N THR A 146 -2.49 -2.67 -12.84
CA THR A 146 -1.93 -2.10 -11.61
C THR A 146 -2.99 -1.90 -10.52
N ALA A 147 -4.21 -1.51 -10.88
CA ALA A 147 -5.33 -1.39 -9.93
C ALA A 147 -5.75 -2.76 -9.38
N ASP A 148 -5.81 -3.78 -10.22
CA ASP A 148 -6.10 -5.16 -9.82
C ASP A 148 -5.02 -5.73 -8.89
N ASP A 149 -3.74 -5.51 -9.23
CA ASP A 149 -2.62 -5.91 -8.36
C ASP A 149 -2.67 -5.21 -7.00
N LEU A 150 -3.01 -3.91 -6.97
CA LEU A 150 -3.21 -3.14 -5.74
C LEU A 150 -4.38 -3.68 -4.92
N ALA A 151 -5.53 -3.96 -5.54
CA ALA A 151 -6.69 -4.53 -4.88
C ALA A 151 -6.40 -5.92 -4.29
N ARG A 152 -5.65 -6.76 -5.02
CA ARG A 152 -5.18 -8.05 -4.53
C ARG A 152 -4.28 -7.89 -3.31
N MET A 153 -3.27 -7.03 -3.37
CA MET A 153 -2.40 -6.77 -2.22
C MET A 153 -3.17 -6.20 -1.03
N ALA A 154 -4.16 -5.34 -1.26
CA ALA A 154 -4.99 -4.77 -0.20
C ALA A 154 -5.90 -5.82 0.46
N ALA A 155 -6.48 -6.73 -0.32
CA ALA A 155 -7.23 -7.86 0.22
C ALA A 155 -6.35 -8.76 1.12
N ASP A 156 -5.08 -8.92 0.77
CA ASP A 156 -4.12 -9.73 1.52
C ASP A 156 -3.87 -9.19 2.93
N LEU A 157 -3.96 -7.88 3.12
CA LEU A 157 -3.85 -7.23 4.42
C LEU A 157 -4.96 -7.61 5.40
N THR A 158 -6.10 -8.05 4.88
CA THR A 158 -7.29 -8.39 5.68
C THR A 158 -7.37 -9.86 6.05
N ARG A 159 -6.47 -10.72 5.54
CA ARG A 159 -6.49 -12.15 5.83
C ARG A 159 -6.13 -12.41 7.30
N ASN A 160 -6.94 -13.23 7.97
CA ASN A 160 -6.90 -13.47 9.43
C ASN A 160 -5.59 -14.08 10.00
N GLY A 161 -4.55 -14.29 9.19
CA GLY A 161 -3.35 -15.05 9.57
C GLY A 161 -2.17 -14.26 10.15
N GLY A 162 -2.11 -12.92 10.00
CA GLY A 162 -0.84 -12.20 10.22
C GLY A 162 -0.72 -11.34 11.49
N LEU A 163 -1.71 -11.31 12.38
CA LEU A 163 -1.66 -10.49 13.60
C LEU A 163 -1.53 -11.33 14.89
N SER A 164 -1.00 -12.55 14.80
CA SER A 164 -0.52 -13.27 15.99
C SER A 164 0.85 -12.71 16.38
N VAL A 165 0.86 -11.47 16.87
CA VAL A 165 2.06 -10.94 17.53
C VAL A 165 2.13 -11.59 18.91
N THR A 166 2.70 -12.79 18.98
CA THR A 166 3.21 -13.31 20.25
C THR A 166 4.44 -12.49 20.60
N PHE A 167 4.26 -11.41 21.35
CA PHE A 167 5.34 -10.85 22.15
C PHE A 167 5.74 -11.93 23.16
N SER A 168 6.90 -12.55 22.96
CA SER A 168 7.60 -13.32 24.00
C SER A 168 8.53 -12.40 24.78
#